data_AF-A0A3B9KGU9-F1
#
_entry.id   AF-A0A3B9KGU9-F1
#
_cell.length_a   1.000
_cell.length_b   1.000
_cell.length_c   1.000
_cell.angle_alpha   90.00
_cell.angle_beta   90.00
_cell.angle_gamma   90.00
#
_symmetry.space_group_name_H-M   'P 1'
#
loop_
_entity.id
_entity.type
_entity.pdbx_description
1 polymer ?
#
loop_
_entity_poly.entity_id
_entity_poly.type
_entity_poly.pdbx_seq_one_letter_code
_entity_poly.pdbx_strand_id
1 'polypeptide(L)'
;MLPMVASADLEKQWPNQLQVSVTERTPVLLWQTSHGTYSVDQHGIVIAPADETTGANALMTVVDGRNQGKTAGGKGTVIHPGVQLNATDISFAVAVFA
;
A
#
# COMPACT_ATOMS: atom_id res chain seq x y z
N MET A 1 1.67 -10.14 -8.32
CA MET A 1 0.46 -9.80 -7.52
C MET A 1 -0.24 -8.62 -8.16
N LEU A 2 -1.51 -8.38 -7.84
CA LEU A 2 -2.28 -7.18 -8.25
C LEU A 2 -2.52 -6.30 -7.00
N PRO A 3 -1.57 -5.43 -6.60
CA PRO A 3 -1.62 -4.72 -5.31
C PRO A 3 -2.81 -3.76 -5.19
N MET A 4 -3.26 -3.25 -6.35
CA MET A 4 -4.44 -2.39 -6.47
C MET A 4 -5.76 -3.13 -6.19
N VAL A 5 -5.77 -4.47 -6.14
CA VAL A 5 -6.98 -5.25 -5.86
C VAL A 5 -7.11 -5.49 -4.35
N ALA A 6 -8.22 -5.03 -3.77
CA ALA A 6 -8.59 -5.30 -2.39
C ALA A 6 -9.21 -6.69 -2.24
N SER A 7 -10.19 -7.01 -3.10
CA SER A 7 -10.83 -8.31 -3.20
C SER A 7 -11.24 -8.60 -4.64
N ALA A 8 -11.40 -9.88 -4.96
CA ALA A 8 -12.02 -10.32 -6.19
C ALA A 8 -12.99 -11.46 -5.87
N ASP A 9 -14.23 -11.32 -6.33
CA ASP A 9 -15.28 -12.31 -6.19
C ASP A 9 -15.57 -12.92 -7.57
N LEU A 10 -15.57 -14.25 -7.64
CA LEU A 10 -15.77 -14.99 -8.88
C LEU A 10 -17.02 -15.85 -8.76
N GLU A 11 -17.93 -15.72 -9.73
CA GLU A 11 -19.17 -16.49 -9.78
C GLU A 11 -19.35 -17.13 -11.15
N LYS A 12 -19.58 -18.45 -11.17
CA LYS A 12 -19.86 -19.17 -12.41
C LYS A 12 -21.33 -19.05 -12.77
N GLN A 13 -21.62 -18.45 -13.92
CA GLN A 13 -22.95 -18.37 -14.51
C GLN A 13 -23.09 -19.42 -15.60
N TRP A 14 -23.95 -20.42 -15.38
CA TRP A 14 -24.20 -21.45 -16.38
C TRP A 14 -25.05 -20.90 -17.54
N PRO A 15 -24.87 -21.42 -18.77
CA PRO A 15 -24.01 -22.55 -19.12
C PRO A 15 -22.51 -22.22 -19.28
N ASN A 16 -22.12 -20.98 -19.59
CA ASN A 16 -20.76 -20.69 -20.09
C ASN A 16 -20.24 -19.27 -19.78
N GLN A 17 -20.64 -18.67 -18.67
CA GLN A 17 -20.20 -17.35 -18.24
C GLN A 17 -19.48 -17.41 -16.89
N LEU A 18 -18.49 -16.52 -16.71
CA LEU A 18 -17.83 -16.26 -15.44
C LEU A 18 -18.01 -14.77 -15.15
N GLN A 19 -18.67 -14.46 -14.05
CA GLN A 19 -18.76 -13.11 -13.53
C GLN A 19 -17.59 -12.86 -12.58
N VAL A 20 -16.90 -11.75 -12.78
CA VAL A 20 -15.77 -11.33 -11.95
C VAL A 20 -16.07 -9.94 -11.42
N SER A 21 -16.18 -9.82 -10.11
CA SER A 21 -16.35 -8.55 -9.42
C SER A 21 -15.03 -8.22 -8.71
N VAL A 22 -14.47 -7.03 -8.98
CA VAL A 22 -13.19 -6.60 -8.39
C VAL A 22 -13.44 -5.36 -7.55
N THR A 23 -12.98 -5.39 -6.30
CA THR A 23 -12.94 -4.20 -5.45
C THR A 23 -11.52 -3.64 -5.49
N GLU A 24 -11.37 -2.41 -5.95
CA GLU A 24 -10.08 -1.72 -5.94
C GLU A 24 -9.73 -1.23 -4.53
N ARG A 25 -8.44 -1.14 -4.26
CA ARG A 25 -7.88 -0.74 -2.97
C ARG A 25 -7.70 0.77 -2.92
N THR A 26 -8.25 1.39 -1.88
CA THR A 26 -8.17 2.84 -1.68
C THR A 26 -6.93 3.20 -0.86
N PRO A 27 -6.05 4.10 -1.36
CA PRO A 27 -4.94 4.62 -0.57
C PRO A 27 -5.45 5.59 0.51
N VAL A 28 -4.88 5.51 1.71
CA VAL A 28 -5.24 6.40 2.84
C VAL A 28 -4.09 7.31 3.27
N LEU A 29 -2.85 6.93 2.96
CA LEU A 29 -1.66 7.72 3.26
C LEU A 29 -0.53 7.44 2.27
N LEU A 30 0.49 8.28 2.33
CA LEU A 30 1.79 8.05 1.70
C LEU A 30 2.81 7.60 2.75
N TRP A 31 3.59 6.58 2.41
CA TRP A 31 4.68 6.05 3.22
C TRP A 31 6.02 6.38 2.55
N GLN A 32 6.80 7.24 3.20
CA GLN A 32 8.09 7.71 2.70
C GLN A 32 9.24 6.96 3.36
N THR A 33 10.15 6.46 2.53
CA THR A 33 11.40 5.81 2.93
C THR A 33 12.60 6.47 2.28
N SER A 34 13.80 5.96 2.55
CA SER A 34 15.02 6.33 1.83
C SER A 34 14.99 5.97 0.34
N HIS A 35 14.09 5.08 -0.10
CA HIS A 35 14.04 4.58 -1.47
C HIS A 35 12.91 5.17 -2.31
N GLY A 36 12.01 5.93 -1.68
CA GLY A 36 10.87 6.53 -2.36
C GLY A 36 9.65 6.65 -1.46
N THR A 37 8.60 7.24 -2.03
CA THR A 37 7.30 7.44 -1.39
C THR A 37 6.27 6.58 -2.08
N TYR A 38 5.51 5.83 -1.30
CA TYR A 38 4.53 4.86 -1.81
C TYR A 38 3.16 5.10 -1.20
N SER A 39 2.10 4.87 -1.95
CA SER A 39 0.74 4.91 -1.43
C SER A 39 0.42 3.62 -0.67
N VAL A 40 -0.27 3.73 0.46
CA VAL A 40 -0.59 2.61 1.35
C VAL A 40 -2.07 2.66 1.75
N ASP A 41 -2.70 1.50 1.83
CA ASP A 41 -4.09 1.36 2.30
C ASP A 41 -4.21 1.25 3.83
N GLN A 42 -5.44 1.22 4.35
CA GLN A 42 -5.71 1.10 5.79
C GLN A 42 -5.20 -0.19 6.44
N HIS A 43 -4.88 -1.23 5.66
CA HIS A 43 -4.35 -2.50 6.15
C HIS A 43 -2.81 -2.57 6.06
N GLY A 44 -2.16 -1.49 5.62
CA GLY A 44 -0.72 -1.43 5.48
C GLY A 44 -0.18 -2.03 4.20
N ILE A 45 -1.02 -2.28 3.19
CA ILE A 45 -0.60 -2.81 1.89
C ILE A 45 -0.11 -1.67 1.01
N VAL A 46 1.12 -1.81 0.53
CA VAL A 46 1.73 -0.89 -0.43
C VAL A 46 1.10 -1.09 -1.81
N ILE A 47 0.51 -0.04 -2.37
CA ILE A 47 -0.25 -0.12 -3.63
C ILE A 47 0.66 0.20 -4.83
N ALA A 48 1.26 1.39 -4.85
CA ALA A 48 2.07 1.90 -5.96
C ALA A 48 3.02 3.02 -5.47
N PRO A 49 4.03 3.41 -6.27
CA PRO A 49 4.71 4.70 -6.10
C PRO A 49 3.73 5.88 -6.06
N ALA A 50 4.05 6.91 -5.28
CA ALA A 50 3.16 8.05 -5.08
C ALA A 50 2.89 8.87 -6.37
N ASP A 51 3.86 8.93 -7.28
CA ASP A 51 3.75 9.56 -8.60
C ASP A 51 2.88 8.77 -9.58
N GLU A 52 2.67 7.48 -9.32
CA GLU A 52 1.76 6.60 -10.06
C GLU A 52 0.37 6.49 -9.42
N THR A 53 0.13 7.17 -8.30
CA THR A 53 -1.11 7.08 -7.54
C THR A 53 -2.00 8.32 -7.75
N THR A 54 -3.17 8.12 -8.35
CA THR A 54 -4.17 9.18 -8.50
C THR A 54 -4.60 9.73 -7.15
N GLY A 55 -4.55 11.06 -6.98
CA GLY A 55 -4.94 11.73 -5.74
C GLY A 55 -3.90 11.69 -4.62
N ALA A 56 -2.68 11.20 -4.89
CA ALA A 56 -1.60 11.15 -3.89
C ALA A 56 -1.28 12.51 -3.25
N ASN A 57 -1.44 13.61 -3.99
CA ASN A 57 -1.22 14.96 -3.49
C ASN A 57 -2.17 15.40 -2.36
N ALA A 58 -3.31 14.72 -2.18
CA ALA A 58 -4.25 14.96 -1.10
C ALA A 58 -3.98 14.09 0.14
N LEU A 59 -3.04 13.15 0.07
CA LEU A 59 -2.75 12.20 1.14
C LEU A 59 -1.63 12.71 2.06
N MET A 60 -1.79 12.46 3.36
CA MET A 60 -0.75 12.77 4.35
C MET A 60 0.42 11.80 4.21
N THR A 61 1.63 12.29 4.48
CA THR A 61 2.86 11.48 4.37
C THR A 61 3.41 11.11 5.74
N VAL A 62 3.61 9.81 5.96
CA VAL A 62 4.33 9.25 7.10
C VAL A 62 5.77 8.98 6.68
N VAL A 63 6.72 9.54 7.43
CA VAL A 63 8.15 9.37 7.16
C VAL A 63 8.72 8.26 8.04
N ASP A 64 9.24 7.20 7.43
CA ASP A 64 9.93 6.14 8.16
C ASP A 64 11.32 6.61 8.60
N GLY A 65 11.41 7.01 9.87
CA GLY A 65 12.64 7.46 10.50
C GLY A 65 13.67 6.36 10.81
N ARG A 66 13.30 5.07 10.75
CA ARG A 66 14.17 3.97 11.24
C ARG A 66 15.43 3.77 10.40
N ASN A 67 15.40 4.20 9.15
CA ASN A 67 16.52 4.10 8.23
C ASN A 67 17.28 5.42 8.04
N GLN A 68 16.88 6.52 8.68
CA GLN A 68 17.54 7.82 8.49
C GLN A 68 18.92 7.94 9.17
N GLY A 69 19.35 6.94 9.96
CA GLY A 69 20.61 6.97 10.70
C GLY A 69 21.55 5.76 10.51
N LYS A 70 21.26 4.82 9.61
CA LYS A 70 22.12 3.64 9.39
C LYS A 70 22.92 3.78 8.10
N THR A 71 24.22 4.04 8.24
CA THR A 71 25.23 3.86 7.19
C THR A 71 25.07 2.47 6.56
N ALA A 72 25.00 2.46 5.23
CA ALA A 72 25.01 1.30 4.32
C ALA A 72 25.38 -0.05 4.98
N GLY A 73 24.39 -0.93 5.19
CA GLY A 73 24.65 -2.30 5.64
C GLY A 73 23.49 -3.05 6.29
N GLY A 74 22.48 -2.34 6.81
CA GLY A 74 21.21 -2.97 7.20
C GLY A 74 20.36 -3.18 5.96
N LYS A 75 19.91 -4.41 5.67
CA LYS A 75 18.88 -4.66 4.66
C LYS A 75 17.60 -3.96 5.13
N GLY A 76 17.46 -2.67 4.81
CA GLY A 76 16.19 -1.97 4.90
C GLY A 76 15.15 -2.79 4.14
N THR A 77 13.95 -2.92 4.70
CA THR A 77 12.88 -3.66 4.02
C THR A 77 12.71 -3.06 2.63
N VAL A 78 12.98 -3.87 1.61
CA VAL A 78 12.78 -3.45 0.21
C VAL A 78 11.28 -3.26 0.04
N ILE A 79 10.84 -2.01 -0.05
CA ILE A 79 9.44 -1.68 -0.28
C ILE A 79 9.16 -1.79 -1.77
N HIS A 80 8.14 -2.57 -2.09
CA HIS A 80 7.60 -2.66 -3.44
C HIS A 80 6.08 -2.88 -3.35
N PRO A 81 5.33 -2.58 -4.42
CA PRO A 81 3.91 -2.88 -4.51
C PRO A 81 3.58 -4.31 -4.08
N GLY A 82 2.56 -4.46 -3.23
CA GLY A 82 2.08 -5.73 -2.67
C GLY A 82 2.71 -6.13 -1.33
N VAL A 83 3.74 -5.42 -0.84
CA VAL A 83 4.29 -5.65 0.50
C VAL A 83 3.32 -5.14 1.57
N GLN A 84 3.19 -5.91 2.65
CA GLN A 84 2.53 -5.44 3.86
C GLN A 84 3.55 -4.83 4.82
N LEU A 85 3.30 -3.60 5.23
CA LEU A 85 4.08 -2.91 6.26
C LEU A 85 3.80 -3.51 7.64
N ASN A 86 4.68 -3.23 8.61
CA ASN A 86 4.51 -3.76 9.96
C ASN A 86 3.22 -3.22 10.61
N ALA A 87 2.42 -4.12 11.18
CA ALA A 87 1.09 -3.79 11.71
C ALA A 87 1.09 -2.72 12.81
N THR A 88 2.13 -2.66 13.65
CA THR A 88 2.23 -1.65 14.73
C THR A 88 2.43 -0.24 14.18
N ASP A 89 3.16 -0.12 13.08
CA ASP A 89 3.42 1.18 12.45
C ASP A 89 2.18 1.71 11.74
N ILE A 90 1.43 0.79 11.14
CA ILE A 90 0.21 1.09 10.42
C ILE A 90 -0.92 1.45 11.38
N SER A 91 -1.07 0.75 12.50
CA SER A 91 -2.10 1.09 13.48
C SER A 91 -1.94 2.50 14.03
N PHE A 92 -0.69 2.92 14.28
CA PHE A 92 -0.38 4.30 14.64
C PHE A 92 -0.74 5.28 13.51
N ALA A 93 -0.26 5.03 12.28
CA ALA A 93 -0.47 5.94 11.16
C ALA A 93 -1.96 6.12 10.81
N VAL A 94 -2.71 5.02 10.79
CA VAL A 94 -4.17 5.03 10.55
C VAL A 94 -4.88 5.82 11.64
N ALA A 95 -4.56 5.59 12.92
CA ALA A 95 -5.21 6.31 14.02
C ALA A 95 -5.00 7.84 13.99
N VAL A 96 -3.95 8.33 13.32
CA VAL A 96 -3.65 9.76 13.21
C VAL A 96 -4.26 10.40 11.96
N PHE A 97 -4.36 9.65 10.85
CA PHE A 97 -4.64 10.23 9.53
C PHE A 97 -5.87 9.69 8.81
N ALA A 98 -6.52 8.64 9.30
CA ALA A 98 -7.71 8.02 8.71
C ALA A 98 -8.90 8.03 9.69
#